data_AF-V5GLL0-F1
#
_entry.id   AF-V5GLL0-F1
#
_cell.length_a   1.000
_cell.length_b   1.000
_cell.length_c   1.000
_cell.angle_alpha   90.00
_cell.angle_beta   90.00
_cell.angle_gamma   90.00
#
_symmetry.space_group_name_H-M   'P 1'
#
loop_
_entity.id
_entity.type
_entity.pdbx_description
1 polymer ?
#
loop_
_entity_poly.entity_id
_entity_poly.type
_entity_poly.pdbx_seq_one_letter_code
_entity_poly.pdbx_strand_id
1 'polypeptide(L)'
;MVDIVRNSVLGIAYLGAVCHLSLRAALAEDHAYTFATVGVTAHELAHALGSVHDGDVPVFATVGKRPKICDPRNGNTMAPTAGGTNFGVFSECSLDQMSSFAGSLTGVCFKFASSKIYTIPEKPFHGKTWDHFKHKDHQQDILLPEFIPTILEGNGT
;
A
#
# COMPACT_ATOMS: atom_id res chain seq x y z
N MET A 1 -22.55 4.58 23.45
CA MET A 1 -22.42 3.31 22.71
C MET A 1 -21.48 3.65 21.56
N VAL A 2 -20.22 3.23 21.64
CA VAL A 2 -19.24 3.52 20.58
C VAL A 2 -19.48 2.47 19.51
N ASP A 3 -19.95 2.91 18.34
CA ASP A 3 -20.10 2.02 17.19
C ASP A 3 -18.70 1.54 16.79
N ILE A 4 -18.37 0.30 17.16
CA ILE A 4 -17.20 -0.39 16.66
C ILE A 4 -17.47 -0.65 15.19
N VAL A 5 -16.99 0.23 14.32
CA VAL A 5 -16.85 -0.08 12.90
C VAL A 5 -15.87 -1.25 12.82
N ARG A 6 -16.37 -2.45 12.57
CA ARG A 6 -15.52 -3.60 12.23
C ARG A 6 -14.99 -3.38 10.82
N ASN A 7 -14.01 -2.50 10.66
CA ASN A 7 -13.33 -2.33 9.39
C ASN A 7 -12.30 -3.45 9.28
N SER A 8 -12.67 -4.58 8.66
CA SER A 8 -11.76 -5.72 8.44
C SER A 8 -10.74 -5.46 7.32
N VAL A 9 -10.64 -4.22 6.85
CA VAL A 9 -9.84 -3.78 5.71
C VAL A 9 -8.92 -2.66 6.19
N LEU A 10 -7.61 -2.86 6.05
CA LEU A 10 -6.58 -1.90 6.49
C LEU A 10 -6.18 -0.93 5.37
N GLY A 11 -6.63 -1.13 4.13
CA GLY A 11 -6.25 -0.31 2.99
C GLY A 11 -7.07 -0.60 1.75
N ILE A 12 -6.93 0.27 0.75
CA ILE A 12 -7.60 0.12 -0.54
C ILE A 12 -6.78 0.76 -1.67
N ALA A 13 -6.73 0.10 -2.82
CA ALA A 13 -6.21 0.62 -4.07
C ALA A 13 -6.99 0.09 -5.27
N TYR A 14 -6.96 0.84 -6.37
CA TYR A 14 -7.44 0.34 -7.65
C TYR A 14 -6.41 -0.61 -8.26
N LEU A 15 -6.84 -1.79 -8.68
CA LEU A 15 -5.97 -2.78 -9.31
C LEU A 15 -5.41 -2.25 -10.65
N GLY A 16 -4.09 -2.29 -10.82
CA GLY A 16 -3.43 -1.90 -12.08
C GLY A 16 -3.63 -0.43 -12.46
N ALA A 17 -3.64 0.47 -11.47
CA ALA A 17 -3.99 1.87 -11.67
C ALA A 17 -2.84 2.86 -11.57
N VAL A 18 -1.56 2.45 -11.37
CA VAL A 18 -0.44 3.40 -11.18
C VAL A 18 -0.30 4.46 -12.28
N CYS A 19 -0.75 4.17 -13.50
CA CYS A 19 -0.72 5.11 -14.63
C CYS A 19 -2.10 5.52 -15.15
N HIS A 20 -3.16 5.18 -14.42
CA HIS A 20 -4.50 5.66 -14.71
C HIS A 20 -4.66 7.11 -14.23
N LEU A 21 -5.10 8.01 -15.10
CA LEU A 21 -5.12 9.45 -14.81
C LEU A 21 -5.96 9.82 -13.57
N SER A 22 -7.09 9.15 -13.37
CA SER A 22 -8.05 9.47 -12.30
C SER A 22 -8.08 8.44 -11.16
N LEU A 23 -7.35 7.33 -11.25
CA LEU A 23 -7.47 6.19 -10.32
C LEU A 23 -6.14 5.80 -9.65
N ARG A 24 -5.04 6.51 -9.95
CA ARG A 24 -3.71 6.29 -9.38
C ARG A 24 -3.62 6.71 -7.91
N ALA A 25 -4.38 6.05 -7.04
CA ALA A 25 -4.44 6.30 -5.62
C ALA A 25 -4.46 4.98 -4.84
N ALA A 26 -3.86 5.01 -3.64
CA ALA A 26 -3.85 3.94 -2.66
C ALA A 26 -3.96 4.58 -1.27
N LEU A 27 -4.73 3.95 -0.38
CA LEU A 27 -4.94 4.40 0.99
C LEU A 27 -4.60 3.26 1.95
N ALA A 28 -3.86 3.56 3.02
CA ALA A 28 -3.58 2.63 4.11
C ALA A 28 -3.94 3.29 5.44
N GLU A 29 -4.64 2.56 6.30
CA GLU A 29 -5.01 2.97 7.65
C GLU A 29 -3.78 2.87 8.56
N ASP A 30 -3.46 3.97 9.25
CA ASP A 30 -2.39 4.00 10.24
C ASP A 30 -2.84 3.58 11.61
N HIS A 31 -2.06 2.66 12.18
CA HIS A 31 -2.19 2.30 13.58
C HIS A 31 -0.96 2.82 14.31
N ALA A 32 -1.16 3.93 15.01
CA ALA A 32 -0.08 4.67 15.68
C ALA A 32 0.85 3.74 16.47
N TYR A 33 2.15 4.02 16.38
CA TYR A 33 3.23 3.31 17.07
C TYR A 33 3.50 1.85 16.65
N THR A 34 2.81 1.32 15.63
CA THR A 34 3.01 -0.07 15.22
C THR A 34 3.86 -0.24 13.96
N PHE A 35 4.12 0.85 13.22
CA PHE A 35 4.69 0.85 11.87
C PHE A 35 3.97 -0.11 10.89
N ALA A 36 2.77 -0.62 11.24
CA ALA A 36 2.04 -1.61 10.46
C ALA A 36 1.66 -1.08 9.07
N THR A 37 1.48 0.24 8.95
CA THR A 37 1.23 0.95 7.70
C THR A 37 2.28 0.75 6.64
N VAL A 38 3.53 0.46 7.00
CA VAL A 38 4.58 0.25 5.99
C VAL A 38 4.23 -0.97 5.14
N GLY A 39 3.85 -2.07 5.77
CA GLY A 39 3.46 -3.30 5.07
C GLY A 39 2.12 -3.15 4.34
N VAL A 40 1.14 -2.47 4.95
CA VAL A 40 -0.16 -2.22 4.31
C VAL A 40 0.00 -1.31 3.09
N THR A 41 0.79 -0.24 3.18
CA THR A 41 1.09 0.63 2.03
C THR A 41 1.76 -0.16 0.92
N ALA A 42 2.69 -1.05 1.23
CA ALA A 42 3.31 -1.92 0.24
C ALA A 42 2.28 -2.86 -0.43
N HIS A 43 1.32 -3.40 0.33
CA HIS A 43 0.21 -4.21 -0.18
C HIS A 43 -0.64 -3.42 -1.17
N GLU A 44 -1.08 -2.23 -0.80
CA GLU A 44 -1.95 -1.41 -1.66
C GLU A 44 -1.23 -0.89 -2.91
N LEU A 45 0.07 -0.57 -2.79
CA LEU A 45 0.88 -0.22 -3.96
C LEU A 45 1.07 -1.41 -4.91
N ALA A 46 1.15 -2.63 -4.39
CA ALA A 46 1.22 -3.83 -5.22
C ALA A 46 -0.10 -4.11 -5.96
N HIS A 47 -1.26 -3.84 -5.35
CA HIS A 47 -2.55 -3.78 -6.08
C HIS A 47 -2.51 -2.73 -7.18
N ALA A 48 -2.06 -1.51 -6.89
CA ALA A 48 -1.92 -0.45 -7.90
C ALA A 48 -0.98 -0.87 -9.05
N LEU A 49 0.02 -1.72 -8.76
CA LEU A 49 0.93 -2.34 -9.74
C LEU A 49 0.39 -3.65 -10.33
N GLY A 50 -0.87 -4.02 -10.09
CA GLY A 50 -1.55 -5.12 -10.78
C GLY A 50 -1.40 -6.50 -10.13
N SER A 51 -0.85 -6.62 -8.92
CA SER A 51 -0.93 -7.89 -8.19
C SER A 51 -2.30 -8.04 -7.55
N VAL A 52 -2.98 -9.17 -7.75
CA VAL A 52 -4.10 -9.56 -6.88
C VAL A 52 -3.57 -10.18 -5.57
N HIS A 53 -4.48 -10.58 -4.67
CA HIS A 53 -4.08 -11.32 -3.47
C HIS A 53 -3.44 -12.67 -3.83
N ASP A 54 -2.51 -13.14 -3.00
CA ASP A 54 -2.06 -14.52 -3.08
C ASP A 54 -3.27 -15.45 -2.87
N GLY A 55 -3.40 -16.49 -3.69
CA GLY A 55 -4.56 -17.38 -3.72
C GLY A 55 -5.61 -17.02 -4.76
N ASP A 56 -5.63 -15.78 -5.26
CA ASP A 56 -6.56 -15.34 -6.29
C ASP A 56 -6.04 -15.66 -7.70
N VAL A 57 -6.96 -15.67 -8.66
CA VAL A 57 -6.64 -15.87 -10.08
C VAL A 57 -5.95 -14.59 -10.61
N PRO A 58 -4.73 -14.70 -11.17
CA PRO A 58 -4.01 -13.54 -11.69
C PRO A 58 -4.75 -12.83 -12.82
N VAL A 59 -4.82 -11.49 -12.74
CA VAL A 59 -5.43 -10.64 -13.77
C VAL A 59 -4.43 -10.28 -14.86
N PHE A 60 -3.17 -10.06 -14.50
CA PHE A 60 -2.09 -9.72 -15.42
C PHE A 60 -1.09 -10.86 -15.56
N ALA A 61 -0.80 -11.23 -16.80
CA ALA A 61 0.18 -12.25 -17.12
C ALA A 61 0.92 -11.88 -18.42
N THR A 62 2.22 -12.12 -18.44
CA THR A 62 3.02 -11.99 -19.66
C THR A 62 2.52 -12.97 -20.72
N VAL A 63 2.36 -12.51 -21.96
CA VAL A 63 1.93 -13.35 -23.09
C VAL A 63 2.81 -14.60 -23.20
N GLY A 64 2.16 -15.77 -23.27
CA GLY A 64 2.84 -17.07 -23.36
C GLY A 64 3.30 -17.66 -22.03
N LYS A 65 3.15 -16.94 -20.91
CA LYS A 65 3.38 -17.50 -19.57
C LYS A 65 2.05 -17.89 -18.92
N ARG A 66 2.07 -19.01 -18.19
CA ARG A 66 0.99 -19.37 -17.27
C ARG A 66 1.35 -18.83 -15.88
N PRO A 67 0.60 -17.85 -15.34
CA PRO A 67 0.93 -17.29 -14.05
C PRO A 67 0.63 -18.32 -12.95
N LYS A 68 1.47 -18.35 -11.91
CA LYS A 68 1.28 -19.22 -10.74
C LYS A 68 0.28 -18.59 -9.76
N ILE A 69 -0.32 -19.43 -8.93
CA ILE A 69 -1.13 -19.03 -7.77
C ILE A 69 -0.39 -19.48 -6.52
N CYS A 70 0.00 -18.54 -5.68
CA CYS A 70 0.74 -18.79 -4.45
C CYS A 70 -0.25 -19.06 -3.29
N ASP A 71 0.16 -19.86 -2.31
CA ASP A 71 -0.69 -20.18 -1.16
C ASP A 71 -0.82 -18.95 -0.24
N PRO A 72 -2.03 -18.42 0.01
CA PRO A 72 -2.24 -17.27 0.90
C PRO A 72 -1.74 -17.52 2.33
N ARG A 73 -1.69 -18.79 2.78
CA ARG A 73 -1.25 -19.16 4.12
C ARG A 73 0.24 -18.93 4.35
N ASN A 74 1.02 -18.72 3.29
CA ASN A 74 2.41 -18.30 3.41
C ASN A 74 2.54 -16.91 4.05
N GLY A 75 1.46 -16.11 4.04
CA GLY A 75 1.41 -14.84 4.75
C GLY A 75 2.37 -13.78 4.19
N ASN A 76 2.67 -13.85 2.89
CA ASN A 76 3.43 -12.85 2.16
C ASN A 76 2.66 -11.52 2.11
N THR A 77 3.32 -10.45 1.65
CA THR A 77 2.71 -9.10 1.63
C THR A 77 1.35 -9.06 0.95
N MET A 78 1.10 -9.85 -0.09
CA MET A 78 -0.18 -9.91 -0.81
C MET A 78 -1.15 -10.97 -0.30
N ALA A 79 -0.88 -11.62 0.83
CA ALA A 79 -1.89 -12.47 1.47
C ALA A 79 -3.15 -11.64 1.81
N PRO A 80 -4.36 -12.21 1.68
CA PRO A 80 -5.61 -11.50 1.95
C PRO A 80 -5.79 -11.14 3.43
N THR A 81 -4.96 -11.69 4.32
CA THR A 81 -4.92 -11.37 5.74
C THR A 81 -3.53 -10.87 6.11
N ALA A 82 -3.46 -9.66 6.66
CA ALA A 82 -2.21 -9.03 7.07
C ALA A 82 -1.60 -9.69 8.31
N GLY A 83 -0.30 -9.46 8.54
CA GLY A 83 0.41 -9.92 9.74
C GLY A 83 0.90 -11.37 9.70
N GLY A 84 0.93 -11.99 8.52
CA GLY A 84 1.55 -13.30 8.33
C GLY A 84 3.07 -13.30 8.59
N THR A 85 3.66 -14.49 8.71
CA THR A 85 5.10 -14.65 9.01
C THR A 85 6.03 -14.08 7.94
N ASN A 86 5.56 -13.98 6.69
CA ASN A 86 6.30 -13.39 5.58
C ASN A 86 5.79 -11.98 5.21
N PHE A 87 5.07 -11.32 6.11
CA PHE A 87 4.55 -9.98 5.87
C PHE A 87 5.73 -8.99 5.70
N GLY A 88 5.71 -8.23 4.60
CA GLY A 88 6.84 -7.41 4.17
C GLY A 88 7.69 -8.06 3.07
N VAL A 89 7.43 -9.32 2.70
CA VAL A 89 8.06 -10.01 1.56
C VAL A 89 6.99 -10.38 0.52
N PHE A 90 7.15 -9.91 -0.71
CA PHE A 90 6.29 -10.31 -1.83
C PHE A 90 6.54 -11.76 -2.24
N SER A 91 5.47 -12.47 -2.62
CA SER A 91 5.58 -13.82 -3.19
C SER A 91 6.13 -13.75 -4.63
N GLU A 92 6.63 -14.87 -5.15
CA GLU A 92 6.99 -14.95 -6.58
C GLU A 92 5.79 -14.63 -7.49
N CYS A 93 4.58 -15.01 -7.08
CA CYS A 93 3.36 -14.77 -7.84
C CYS A 93 3.00 -13.28 -7.88
N SER A 94 3.16 -12.56 -6.76
CA SER A 94 2.93 -11.12 -6.74
C SER A 94 3.95 -10.37 -7.62
N LEU A 95 5.23 -10.75 -7.53
CA LEU A 95 6.29 -10.14 -8.33
C LEU A 95 6.10 -10.38 -9.82
N ASP A 96 5.68 -11.58 -10.22
CA ASP A 96 5.39 -11.92 -11.61
C ASP A 96 4.22 -11.11 -12.17
N GLN A 97 3.16 -10.90 -11.38
CA GLN A 97 2.01 -10.09 -11.78
C GLN A 97 2.38 -8.63 -11.92
N MET A 98 3.07 -8.05 -10.92
CA MET A 98 3.53 -6.66 -10.99
C MET A 98 4.45 -6.42 -12.19
N SER A 99 5.36 -7.36 -12.45
CA SER A 99 6.26 -7.28 -13.60
C SER A 99 5.51 -7.41 -14.92
N SER A 100 4.51 -8.29 -14.99
CA SER A 100 3.67 -8.45 -16.18
C SER A 100 2.85 -7.20 -16.47
N PHE A 101 2.26 -6.58 -15.44
CA PHE A 101 1.54 -5.33 -15.58
C PHE A 101 2.47 -4.17 -15.97
N ALA A 102 3.59 -3.99 -15.27
CA ALA A 102 4.56 -2.95 -15.59
C ALA A 102 5.08 -3.06 -17.03
N GLY A 103 5.32 -4.29 -17.51
CA GLY A 103 5.71 -4.56 -18.90
C GLY A 103 4.63 -4.25 -19.94
N SER A 104 3.36 -4.15 -19.54
CA SER A 104 2.25 -3.74 -20.42
C SER A 104 2.10 -2.22 -20.55
N LEU A 105 2.76 -1.44 -19.67
CA LEU A 105 2.64 0.01 -19.62
C LEU A 105 3.50 0.68 -20.69
N THR A 106 3.00 1.78 -21.25
CA THR A 106 3.76 2.58 -22.22
C THR A 106 4.86 3.38 -21.52
N GLY A 107 5.92 3.74 -22.26
CA GLY A 107 7.01 4.57 -21.71
C GLY A 107 6.58 5.92 -21.13
N VAL A 108 5.40 6.44 -21.49
CA VAL A 108 4.84 7.68 -20.94
C VAL A 108 4.50 7.53 -19.45
N CYS A 109 4.09 6.35 -19.02
CA CYS A 109 3.79 6.01 -17.63
C CYS A 109 4.99 6.29 -16.69
N PHE A 110 6.20 6.05 -17.18
CA PHE A 110 7.43 6.17 -16.41
C PHE A 110 8.09 7.55 -16.52
N LYS A 111 7.47 8.50 -17.21
CA LYS A 111 7.98 9.87 -17.28
C LYS A 111 7.69 10.59 -15.97
N PHE A 112 8.74 10.91 -15.23
CA PHE A 112 8.64 11.66 -13.99
C PHE A 112 8.30 13.13 -14.25
N ALA A 113 7.32 13.65 -13.51
CA ALA A 113 6.98 15.08 -13.53
C ALA A 113 8.04 15.94 -12.78
N SER A 114 8.83 15.31 -11.91
CA SER A 114 9.91 15.97 -11.18
C SER A 114 11.04 14.98 -10.91
N SER A 115 12.28 15.41 -11.18
CA SER A 115 13.50 14.65 -10.86
C SER A 115 14.16 15.15 -9.56
N LYS A 116 13.43 15.93 -8.75
CA LYS A 116 13.97 16.44 -7.48
C LYS A 116 14.19 15.27 -6.52
N ILE A 117 15.45 14.99 -6.24
CA ILE A 117 15.83 14.00 -5.24
C ILE A 117 15.66 14.64 -3.86
N TYR A 118 14.86 14.01 -3.01
CA TYR A 118 14.74 14.39 -1.60
C TYR A 118 15.69 13.51 -0.80
N THR A 119 16.77 14.08 -0.30
CA THR A 119 17.66 13.39 0.64
C THR A 119 16.97 13.32 1.99
N ILE A 120 16.55 12.13 2.39
CA ILE A 120 16.08 11.89 3.75
C ILE A 120 17.32 11.55 4.58
N PRO A 121 17.59 12.24 5.70
CA PRO A 121 18.69 11.86 6.59
C PRO A 121 18.55 10.40 7.01
N GLU A 122 19.67 9.71 7.21
CA GLU A 122 19.69 8.30 7.60
C GLU A 122 18.84 8.12 8.87
N LYS A 123 17.67 7.50 8.72
CA LYS A 123 16.80 7.25 9.86
C LYS A 123 17.35 6.04 10.61
N PRO A 124 17.51 6.09 11.94
CA PRO A 124 17.83 4.91 12.71
C PRO A 124 16.77 3.84 12.44
N PHE A 125 17.17 2.55 12.50
CA PHE A 125 16.23 1.45 12.36
C PHE A 125 14.97 1.69 13.18
N HIS A 126 13.82 1.61 12.51
CA HIS A 126 12.51 1.74 13.13
C HIS A 126 12.44 0.82 14.36
N GLY A 127 12.01 1.37 15.49
CA GLY A 127 11.92 0.64 16.76
C GLY A 127 13.17 0.63 17.66
N LYS A 128 14.31 1.24 17.24
CA LYS A 128 15.48 1.42 18.13
C LYS A 128 15.45 2.73 18.94
N THR A 129 14.70 3.74 18.50
CA THR A 129 14.56 5.02 19.19
C THR A 129 13.09 5.42 19.20
N TRP A 130 12.44 5.25 20.35
CA TRP A 130 11.03 5.61 20.58
C TRP A 130 10.89 6.97 21.27
N ASP A 131 12.00 7.64 21.57
CA ASP A 131 12.07 8.82 22.45
C ASP A 131 11.38 10.08 21.92
N HIS A 132 10.93 10.07 20.66
CA HIS A 132 10.17 11.20 20.09
C HIS A 132 8.67 11.15 20.41
N PHE A 133 8.15 10.05 20.95
CA PHE A 133 6.73 9.90 21.31
C PHE A 133 6.51 9.91 22.83
N LYS A 134 7.19 10.83 23.55
CA LYS A 134 7.06 10.96 25.02
C LYS A 134 5.74 11.57 25.49
N HIS A 135 4.87 12.00 24.59
CA HIS A 135 3.53 12.50 24.92
C HIS A 135 2.48 11.45 24.56
N LYS A 136 2.38 10.40 25.38
CA LYS A 136 1.32 9.38 25.28
C LYS A 136 -0.09 9.96 25.47
N ASP A 137 -0.18 11.18 26.00
CA ASP A 137 -1.43 11.72 26.54
C ASP A 137 -2.16 12.65 25.55
N HIS A 138 -1.52 13.02 24.43
CA HIS A 138 -2.05 13.98 23.45
C HIS A 138 -2.39 13.38 22.07
N GLN A 139 -2.28 12.06 21.91
CA GLN A 139 -2.34 11.41 20.59
C GLN A 139 -3.58 10.54 20.38
N GLN A 140 -4.61 10.72 21.20
CA GLN A 140 -5.99 10.36 20.81
C GLN A 140 -6.58 11.33 19.78
N ASP A 141 -5.95 12.49 19.55
CA ASP A 141 -6.46 13.55 18.66
C ASP A 141 -6.03 13.41 17.19
N ILE A 142 -5.09 12.51 16.85
CA ILE A 142 -4.69 12.25 15.45
C ILE A 142 -5.52 11.11 14.86
N LEU A 143 -6.83 11.08 15.14
CA LEU A 143 -7.77 10.13 14.55
C LEU A 143 -8.71 10.85 13.57
N LEU A 144 -8.18 11.24 12.41
CA LEU A 144 -8.93 11.54 11.19
C LEU A 144 -10.01 12.68 11.18
N PRO A 145 -10.23 13.60 12.14
CA PRO A 145 -11.30 14.58 11.96
C PRO A 145 -10.79 15.83 11.22
N GLU A 146 -9.48 16.07 11.19
CA GLU A 146 -8.91 17.35 10.72
C GLU A 146 -8.41 17.32 9.26
N PHE A 147 -8.35 16.15 8.60
CA PHE A 147 -7.79 16.03 7.24
C PHE A 147 -8.82 15.89 6.11
N ILE A 148 -10.09 15.62 6.43
CA ILE A 148 -11.14 15.52 5.40
C ILE A 148 -11.56 16.88 4.82
N PRO A 149 -11.66 17.99 5.59
CA PRO A 149 -12.11 19.27 5.02
C PRO A 149 -11.16 19.83 3.95
N THR A 150 -9.86 19.61 4.10
CA THR A 150 -8.84 20.20 3.20
C THR A 150 -8.73 19.50 1.84
N ILE A 151 -9.20 18.26 1.70
CA ILE A 151 -9.23 17.56 0.40
C ILE A 151 -10.51 17.87 -0.38
N LEU A 152 -11.61 18.18 0.31
CA LEU A 152 -12.90 18.48 -0.34
C LEU A 152 -13.09 19.97 -0.70
N GLU A 153 -12.33 20.89 -0.09
CA GLU A 153 -12.44 22.34 -0.38
C GLU A 153 -11.55 22.83 -1.54
N GLY A 154 -10.78 21.94 -2.19
CA GLY A 154 -9.91 22.29 -3.33
C GLY A 154 -10.62 22.46 -4.69
N ASN A 155 -11.96 22.47 -4.73
CA ASN A 155 -12.71 22.65 -5.97
C ASN A 155 -13.95 23.53 -5.74
N GLY A 156 -13.70 24.82 -5.52
CA GLY A 156 -14.72 25.86 -5.47
C GLY A 156 -14.14 27.19 -5.94
N THR A 157 -14.49 27.53 -7.19
CA THR A 157 -14.16 28.73 -8.01
C THR A 157 -12.77 28.81 -8.63
#